data_AF-A0A7X6XMA0-F1
#
_entry.id   AF-A0A7X6XMA0-F1
#
_cell.length_a   1.000
_cell.length_b   1.000
_cell.length_c   1.000
_cell.angle_alpha   90.00
_cell.angle_beta   90.00
_cell.angle_gamma   90.00
#
_symmetry.space_group_name_H-M   'P 1'
#
loop_
_entity.id
_entity.type
_entity.pdbx_description
1 polymer ?
#
loop_
_entity_poly.entity_id
_entity_poly.type
_entity_poly.pdbx_seq_one_letter_code
_entity_poly.pdbx_strand_id
1 'polypeptide(L)'
;MRRWRWLMPLLLAAVPAPPQAQAQNPVVLDPMVALQRRTQLASARLTGGLALAQQKVQIDLELAAEEQRLNLRNAANERATALAVALEVYRQSARDLQARHLLVQAVSTATQQYTQGCQQAYQVWQQAVNQTLQTCIQDGSAALQPTYNEYNGALQSFAQAMPNFDKEPDDLAGEFVQAGTPQPEGEAAKALATALQAARDKYAAVVKEADATWQQATRKAIQALRDKQLAEELAASQLRRANRVWITTLMDALDEMRIASRTALRQYQFAAVPD
;
A
#
# COMPACT_ATOMS: atom_id res chain seq x y z
N MET A 1 -14.39 -55.41 38.25
CA MET A 1 -14.00 -54.71 39.49
C MET A 1 -12.64 -54.06 39.29
N ARG A 2 -12.51 -52.80 39.74
CA ARG A 2 -11.31 -52.05 40.19
C ARG A 2 -10.14 -51.82 39.22
N ARG A 3 -10.08 -50.55 38.77
CA ARG A 3 -8.91 -49.86 38.20
C ARG A 3 -7.83 -49.67 39.27
N TRP A 4 -6.58 -49.86 38.88
CA TRP A 4 -5.39 -49.57 39.68
C TRP A 4 -5.02 -48.09 39.55
N ARG A 5 -4.93 -47.39 40.69
CA ARG A 5 -4.30 -46.08 40.85
C ARG A 5 -3.14 -46.24 41.84
N TRP A 6 -1.92 -46.09 41.36
CA TRP A 6 -0.74 -45.77 42.15
C TRP A 6 -0.02 -44.66 41.41
N LEU A 7 0.24 -43.54 42.09
CA LEU A 7 1.42 -42.68 41.95
C LEU A 7 1.30 -41.51 42.94
N MET A 8 2.18 -41.53 43.94
CA MET A 8 2.77 -40.39 44.66
C MET A 8 4.28 -40.41 44.32
N PRO A 9 5.09 -39.43 44.72
CA PRO A 9 4.98 -37.97 44.57
C PRO A 9 6.21 -37.41 43.81
N LEU A 10 6.11 -36.20 43.22
CA LEU A 10 7.28 -35.50 42.67
C LEU A 10 7.63 -34.28 43.53
N LEU A 11 8.93 -34.19 43.82
CA LEU A 11 9.64 -33.19 44.61
C LEU A 11 9.40 -31.76 44.11
N LEU A 12 8.94 -30.88 45.00
CA LEU A 12 9.03 -29.43 44.85
C LEU A 12 10.42 -28.96 45.29
N ALA A 13 11.24 -28.55 44.33
CA ALA A 13 12.41 -27.73 44.58
C ALA A 13 11.96 -26.26 44.72
N ALA A 14 12.36 -25.62 45.81
CA ALA A 14 12.06 -24.22 46.12
C ALA A 14 12.82 -23.27 45.16
N VAL A 15 12.07 -22.49 44.38
CA VAL A 15 12.59 -21.32 43.65
C VAL A 15 12.49 -20.10 44.57
N PRO A 16 13.56 -19.31 44.77
CA PRO A 16 13.50 -18.12 45.61
C PRO A 16 12.60 -17.05 44.98
N ALA A 17 11.72 -16.47 45.79
CA ALA A 17 10.79 -15.42 45.38
C ALA A 17 11.53 -14.14 44.92
N PRO A 18 11.06 -13.45 43.88
CA PRO A 18 11.62 -12.16 43.47
C PRO A 18 11.39 -11.09 44.55
N PRO A 19 12.26 -10.06 44.62
CA PRO A 19 12.17 -9.01 45.62
C PRO A 19 10.84 -8.25 45.50
N GLN A 20 10.14 -8.12 46.63
CA GLN A 20 8.91 -7.36 46.74
C GLN A 20 9.19 -5.89 46.45
N ALA A 21 8.80 -5.44 45.24
CA ALA A 21 8.65 -4.03 44.95
C ALA A 21 7.64 -3.45 45.95
N GLN A 22 8.04 -2.37 46.63
CA GLN A 22 7.19 -1.63 47.55
C GLN A 22 5.87 -1.29 46.85
N ALA A 23 4.78 -1.86 47.38
CA ALA A 23 3.43 -1.63 46.89
C ALA A 23 3.10 -0.15 47.06
N GLN A 24 3.19 0.59 45.96
CA GLN A 24 2.44 1.83 45.80
C GLN A 24 0.97 1.46 45.97
N ASN A 25 0.27 2.16 46.87
CA ASN A 25 -1.16 1.95 47.13
C ASN A 25 -1.90 1.80 45.79
N PRO A 26 -2.58 0.66 45.53
CA PRO A 26 -3.41 0.55 44.35
C PRO A 26 -4.48 1.63 44.48
N VAL A 27 -4.51 2.57 43.55
CA VAL A 27 -5.70 3.41 43.38
C VAL A 27 -6.84 2.40 43.15
N VAL A 28 -7.71 2.25 44.16
CA VAL A 28 -8.92 1.46 44.04
C VAL A 28 -9.83 2.24 43.10
N LEU A 29 -9.59 2.07 41.79
CA LEU A 29 -10.53 2.54 40.79
C LEU A 29 -11.80 1.71 40.97
N ASP A 30 -12.93 2.42 41.08
CA ASP A 30 -14.26 1.84 40.95
C ASP A 30 -14.26 0.85 39.75
N PRO A 31 -14.67 -0.42 39.93
CA PRO A 31 -14.72 -1.43 38.88
C PRO A 31 -15.43 -0.95 37.60
N MET A 32 -16.45 -0.09 37.73
CA MET A 32 -17.12 0.53 36.59
C MET A 32 -16.21 1.49 35.83
N VAL A 33 -15.44 2.32 36.51
CA VAL A 33 -14.50 3.26 35.89
C VAL A 33 -13.34 2.51 35.23
N ALA A 34 -12.87 1.42 35.85
CA ALA A 34 -11.86 0.55 35.27
C ALA A 34 -12.36 -0.16 33.99
N LEU A 35 -13.61 -0.63 33.99
CA LEU A 35 -14.27 -1.20 32.81
C LEU A 35 -14.42 -0.15 31.71
N GLN A 36 -14.97 1.03 32.02
CA GLN A 36 -15.13 2.16 31.08
C GLN A 36 -13.80 2.55 30.42
N ARG A 37 -12.73 2.67 31.20
CA ARG A 37 -11.42 3.05 30.65
C ARG A 37 -10.85 1.97 29.72
N ARG A 38 -11.01 0.70 30.07
CA ARG A 38 -10.56 -0.42 29.23
C ARG A 38 -11.34 -0.52 27.92
N THR A 39 -12.67 -0.38 27.96
CA THR A 39 -13.51 -0.43 26.75
C THR A 39 -13.28 0.78 25.85
N GLN A 40 -13.04 1.98 26.42
CA GLN A 40 -12.66 3.16 25.64
C GLN A 40 -11.30 2.99 24.94
N LEU A 41 -10.30 2.47 25.65
CA LEU A 41 -8.97 2.21 25.09
C LEU A 41 -9.01 1.15 23.98
N ALA A 42 -9.76 0.05 24.21
CA ALA A 42 -9.97 -1.00 23.22
C ALA A 42 -10.67 -0.46 21.95
N SER A 43 -11.73 0.34 22.12
CA SER A 43 -12.43 1.01 21.01
C SER A 43 -11.50 1.98 20.25
N ALA A 44 -10.69 2.76 20.96
CA ALA A 44 -9.73 3.68 20.33
C ALA A 44 -8.67 2.91 19.51
N ARG A 45 -8.15 1.79 20.03
CA ARG A 45 -7.22 0.90 19.32
C ARG A 45 -7.86 0.27 18.09
N LEU A 46 -9.12 -0.15 18.17
CA LEU A 46 -9.87 -0.68 17.03
C LEU A 46 -10.03 0.38 15.93
N THR A 47 -10.52 1.56 16.27
CA THR A 47 -10.68 2.65 15.28
C THR A 47 -9.35 3.03 14.66
N GLY A 48 -8.28 3.16 15.46
CA GLY A 48 -6.94 3.45 14.96
C GLY A 48 -6.40 2.36 14.03
N GLY A 49 -6.56 1.08 14.39
CA GLY A 49 -6.15 -0.06 13.57
C GLY A 49 -6.91 -0.15 12.25
N LEU A 50 -8.23 0.07 12.25
CA LEU A 50 -9.05 0.11 11.04
C LEU A 50 -8.69 1.30 10.14
N ALA A 51 -8.45 2.48 10.71
CA ALA A 51 -8.02 3.66 9.96
C ALA A 51 -6.65 3.43 9.29
N LEU A 52 -5.70 2.80 10.01
CA LEU A 52 -4.40 2.43 9.44
C LEU A 52 -4.55 1.43 8.27
N ALA A 53 -5.39 0.40 8.44
CA ALA A 53 -5.65 -0.58 7.38
C ALA A 53 -6.26 0.07 6.14
N GLN A 54 -7.23 0.99 6.32
CA GLN A 54 -7.81 1.77 5.23
C GLN A 54 -6.78 2.63 4.50
N GLN A 55 -5.91 3.33 5.24
CA GLN A 55 -4.86 4.16 4.64
C GLN A 55 -3.85 3.35 3.84
N LYS A 56 -3.43 2.18 4.36
CA LYS A 56 -2.54 1.25 3.65
C LYS A 56 -3.15 0.80 2.32
N VAL A 57 -4.43 0.41 2.33
CA VAL A 57 -5.17 0.02 1.12
C VAL A 57 -5.23 1.16 0.10
N GLN A 58 -5.54 2.38 0.56
CA GLN A 58 -5.60 3.54 -0.32
C GLN A 58 -4.26 3.79 -1.03
N ILE A 59 -3.16 3.73 -0.28
CA ILE A 59 -1.80 3.90 -0.82
C ILE A 59 -1.44 2.79 -1.81
N ASP A 60 -1.70 1.53 -1.46
CA ASP A 60 -1.36 0.40 -2.32
C ASP A 60 -2.17 0.41 -3.63
N LEU A 61 -3.46 0.79 -3.58
CA LEU A 61 -4.29 0.97 -4.77
C LEU A 61 -3.82 2.14 -5.65
N GLU A 62 -3.40 3.25 -5.03
CA GLU A 62 -2.85 4.39 -5.75
C GLU A 62 -1.55 4.02 -6.48
N LEU A 63 -0.62 3.34 -5.79
CA LEU A 63 0.63 2.87 -6.38
C LEU A 63 0.37 1.87 -7.53
N ALA A 64 -0.58 0.96 -7.37
CA ALA A 64 -0.96 0.02 -8.42
C ALA A 64 -1.54 0.75 -9.66
N ALA A 65 -2.33 1.81 -9.45
CA ALA A 65 -2.85 2.63 -10.54
C ALA A 65 -1.73 3.41 -11.26
N GLU A 66 -0.76 3.93 -10.53
CA GLU A 66 0.41 4.61 -11.12
C GLU A 66 1.29 3.64 -11.93
N GLU A 67 1.54 2.44 -11.41
CA GLU A 67 2.28 1.40 -12.13
C GLU A 67 1.56 0.99 -13.42
N GLN A 68 0.22 0.86 -13.37
CA GLN A 68 -0.59 0.61 -14.56
C GLN A 68 -0.46 1.75 -15.60
N ARG A 69 -0.54 3.01 -15.16
CA ARG A 69 -0.38 4.18 -16.04
C ARG A 69 0.99 4.20 -16.70
N LEU A 70 2.05 3.91 -15.94
CA LEU A 70 3.42 3.81 -16.43
C LEU A 70 3.54 2.75 -17.52
N ASN A 71 3.03 1.53 -17.26
CA ASN A 71 3.07 0.42 -18.22
C ASN A 71 2.31 0.73 -19.52
N LEU A 72 1.13 1.36 -19.41
CA LEU A 72 0.35 1.77 -20.58
C LEU A 72 1.06 2.85 -21.39
N ARG A 73 1.65 3.85 -20.72
CA ARG A 73 2.44 4.90 -21.37
C ARG A 73 3.68 4.31 -22.04
N ASN A 74 4.35 3.34 -21.43
CA ASN A 74 5.48 2.65 -22.05
C ASN A 74 5.06 1.96 -23.36
N ALA A 75 3.99 1.16 -23.32
CA ALA A 75 3.47 0.49 -24.50
C ALA A 75 3.12 1.49 -25.62
N ALA A 76 2.52 2.63 -25.27
CA ALA A 76 2.23 3.70 -26.21
C ALA A 76 3.51 4.33 -26.81
N ASN A 77 4.53 4.59 -25.98
CA ASN A 77 5.80 5.17 -26.41
C ASN A 77 6.59 4.22 -27.31
N GLU A 78 6.60 2.93 -27.03
CA GLU A 78 7.22 1.91 -27.88
C GLU A 78 6.53 1.83 -29.25
N ARG A 79 5.19 1.84 -29.26
CA ARG A 79 4.41 1.91 -30.50
C ARG A 79 4.71 3.18 -31.28
N ALA A 80 4.70 4.34 -30.62
CA ALA A 80 4.99 5.62 -31.26
C ALA A 80 6.40 5.65 -31.87
N THR A 81 7.38 5.11 -31.16
CA THR A 81 8.77 4.96 -31.64
C THR A 81 8.84 4.09 -32.89
N ALA A 82 8.23 2.90 -32.88
CA ALA A 82 8.22 1.99 -34.02
C ALA A 82 7.54 2.62 -35.24
N LEU A 83 6.41 3.30 -35.04
CA LEU A 83 5.68 3.99 -36.11
C LEU A 83 6.45 5.19 -36.67
N ALA A 84 7.10 6.00 -35.82
CA ALA A 84 7.86 7.15 -36.25
C ALA A 84 9.02 6.76 -37.19
N VAL A 85 9.73 5.68 -36.86
CA VAL A 85 10.79 5.14 -37.73
C VAL A 85 10.19 4.65 -39.04
N ALA A 86 9.18 3.77 -39.00
CA ALA A 86 8.57 3.19 -40.20
C ALA A 86 7.98 4.25 -41.15
N LEU A 87 7.36 5.30 -40.60
CA LEU A 87 6.81 6.41 -41.39
C LEU A 87 7.90 7.23 -42.08
N GLU A 88 9.03 7.47 -41.42
CA GLU A 88 10.13 8.22 -42.05
C GLU A 88 10.81 7.38 -43.15
N VAL A 89 10.97 6.07 -42.95
CA VAL A 89 11.44 5.16 -44.03
C VAL A 89 10.51 5.20 -45.23
N TYR A 90 9.20 5.07 -44.99
CA TYR A 90 8.21 5.18 -46.06
C TYR A 90 8.28 6.53 -46.79
N ARG A 91 8.47 7.64 -46.06
CA ARG A 91 8.60 8.97 -46.66
C ARG A 91 9.75 9.06 -47.66
N GLN A 92 10.88 8.41 -47.35
CA GLN A 92 12.07 8.42 -48.20
C GLN A 92 11.88 7.58 -49.48
N SER A 93 10.97 6.62 -49.45
CA SER A 93 10.75 5.63 -50.53
C SER A 93 9.28 5.56 -50.98
N ALA A 94 8.52 6.65 -50.88
CA ALA A 94 7.04 6.65 -50.97
C ALA A 94 6.45 6.14 -52.31
N ARG A 95 7.28 6.09 -53.36
CA ARG A 95 6.92 5.58 -54.69
C ARG A 95 7.13 4.07 -54.85
N ASP A 96 7.80 3.43 -53.90
CA ASP A 96 8.10 2.00 -53.92
C ASP A 96 6.97 1.20 -53.26
N LEU A 97 6.51 0.16 -53.96
CA LEU A 97 5.49 -0.78 -53.48
C LEU A 97 6.01 -1.58 -52.29
N GLN A 98 7.30 -1.94 -52.28
CA GLN A 98 7.92 -2.69 -51.17
C GLN A 98 7.93 -1.84 -49.88
N ALA A 99 8.22 -0.55 -49.98
CA ALA A 99 8.19 0.37 -48.84
C ALA A 99 6.79 0.51 -48.22
N ARG A 100 5.72 0.50 -49.05
CA ARG A 100 4.33 0.50 -48.55
C ARG A 100 4.00 -0.77 -47.79
N HIS A 101 4.40 -1.93 -48.32
CA HIS A 101 4.19 -3.20 -47.66
C HIS A 101 4.90 -3.26 -46.30
N LEU A 102 6.16 -2.82 -46.24
CA LEU A 102 6.94 -2.75 -45.00
C LEU A 102 6.30 -1.82 -43.96
N LEU A 103 5.76 -0.67 -44.38
CA LEU A 103 5.02 0.22 -43.48
C LEU A 103 3.79 -0.46 -42.89
N VAL A 104 2.95 -1.10 -43.72
CA VAL A 104 1.74 -1.79 -43.26
C VAL A 104 2.10 -2.91 -42.28
N GLN A 105 3.16 -3.68 -42.57
CA GLN A 105 3.65 -4.71 -41.67
C GLN A 105 4.13 -4.13 -40.33
N ALA A 106 4.91 -3.05 -40.35
CA ALA A 106 5.39 -2.39 -39.14
C ALA A 106 4.23 -1.84 -38.28
N VAL A 107 3.22 -1.23 -38.91
CA VAL A 107 2.01 -0.74 -38.24
C VAL A 107 1.25 -1.88 -37.58
N SER A 108 1.08 -2.99 -38.30
CA SER A 108 0.41 -4.19 -37.79
C SER A 108 1.14 -4.76 -36.56
N THR A 109 2.45 -5.01 -36.68
CA THR A 109 3.28 -5.53 -35.58
C THR A 109 3.27 -4.60 -34.37
N ALA A 110 3.46 -3.29 -34.56
CA ALA A 110 3.46 -2.33 -33.45
C ALA A 110 2.09 -2.26 -32.75
N THR A 111 1.00 -2.42 -33.49
CA THR A 111 -0.36 -2.44 -32.93
C THR A 111 -0.64 -3.74 -32.16
N GLN A 112 -0.16 -4.88 -32.66
CA GLN A 112 -0.25 -6.15 -31.96
C GLN A 112 0.54 -6.11 -30.64
N GLN A 113 1.78 -5.62 -30.66
CA GLN A 113 2.62 -5.46 -29.47
C GLN A 113 1.98 -4.52 -28.45
N TYR A 114 1.46 -3.38 -28.89
CA TYR A 114 0.71 -2.46 -28.02
C TYR A 114 -0.47 -3.14 -27.32
N THR A 115 -1.25 -3.93 -28.08
CA THR A 115 -2.41 -4.63 -27.54
C THR A 115 -2.00 -5.65 -26.47
N GLN A 116 -0.93 -6.42 -26.72
CA GLN A 116 -0.38 -7.37 -25.75
C GLN A 116 0.14 -6.66 -24.50
N GLY A 117 0.87 -5.54 -24.66
CA GLY A 117 1.35 -4.74 -23.55
C GLY A 117 0.22 -4.19 -22.67
N CYS A 118 -0.86 -3.69 -23.29
CA CYS A 118 -2.06 -3.26 -22.56
C CYS A 118 -2.73 -4.39 -21.77
N GLN A 119 -2.83 -5.58 -22.37
CA GLN A 119 -3.40 -6.75 -21.68
C GLN A 119 -2.55 -7.17 -20.48
N GLN A 120 -1.23 -7.21 -20.64
CA GLN A 120 -0.31 -7.51 -19.54
C GLN A 120 -0.39 -6.47 -18.42
N ALA A 121 -0.41 -5.18 -18.76
CA ALA A 121 -0.56 -4.10 -17.79
C ALA A 121 -1.85 -4.22 -16.98
N TYR A 122 -2.96 -4.59 -17.63
CA TYR A 122 -4.23 -4.83 -16.96
C TYR A 122 -4.19 -6.05 -16.03
N GLN A 123 -3.58 -7.16 -16.45
CA GLN A 123 -3.43 -8.36 -15.61
C GLN A 123 -2.61 -8.09 -14.35
N VAL A 124 -1.49 -7.37 -14.49
CA VAL A 124 -0.65 -6.98 -13.35
C VAL A 124 -1.43 -6.10 -12.37
N TRP A 125 -2.14 -5.09 -12.87
CA TRP A 125 -3.00 -4.24 -12.05
C TRP A 125 -4.06 -5.05 -11.29
N GLN A 126 -4.76 -5.96 -11.98
CA GLN A 126 -5.79 -6.80 -11.36
C GLN A 126 -5.22 -7.67 -10.23
N GLN A 127 -4.03 -8.24 -10.42
CA GLN A 127 -3.35 -9.02 -9.38
C GLN A 127 -2.99 -8.17 -8.17
N ALA A 128 -2.44 -6.98 -8.38
CA ALA A 128 -2.10 -6.04 -7.30
C ALA A 128 -3.34 -5.61 -6.50
N VAL A 129 -4.46 -5.29 -7.18
CA VAL A 129 -5.73 -4.96 -6.52
C VAL A 129 -6.24 -6.12 -5.68
N ASN A 130 -6.24 -7.35 -6.23
CA ASN A 130 -6.69 -8.53 -5.50
C ASN A 130 -5.85 -8.78 -4.24
N GLN A 131 -4.53 -8.66 -4.35
CA GLN A 131 -3.63 -8.80 -3.19
C GLN A 131 -3.90 -7.73 -2.14
N THR A 132 -4.08 -6.47 -2.56
CA THR A 132 -4.39 -5.34 -1.66
C THR A 132 -5.70 -5.58 -0.90
N LEU A 133 -6.74 -6.07 -1.59
CA LEU A 133 -8.01 -6.42 -0.95
C LEU A 133 -7.89 -7.58 0.03
N GLN A 134 -7.11 -8.62 -0.31
CA GLN A 134 -6.84 -9.73 0.61
C GLN A 134 -6.11 -9.25 1.87
N THR A 135 -5.11 -8.37 1.71
CA THR A 135 -4.40 -7.75 2.84
C THR A 135 -5.34 -6.87 3.68
N CYS A 136 -6.24 -6.11 3.06
CA CYS A 136 -7.27 -5.35 3.79
C CYS A 136 -8.10 -6.23 4.72
N ILE A 137 -8.59 -7.36 4.21
CA ILE A 137 -9.40 -8.32 4.97
C ILE A 137 -8.60 -8.88 6.15
N GLN A 138 -7.32 -9.23 5.92
CA GLN A 138 -6.43 -9.75 6.97
C GLN A 138 -6.12 -8.70 8.04
N ASP A 139 -5.73 -7.50 7.64
CA ASP A 139 -5.38 -6.41 8.55
C ASP A 139 -6.60 -5.96 9.37
N GLY A 140 -7.79 -5.89 8.75
CA GLY A 140 -9.04 -5.60 9.45
C GLY A 140 -9.38 -6.67 10.49
N SER A 141 -9.20 -7.95 10.14
CA SER A 141 -9.40 -9.06 11.09
C SER A 141 -8.40 -9.00 12.25
N ALA A 142 -7.13 -8.67 11.95
CA ALA A 142 -6.08 -8.51 12.95
C ALA A 142 -6.32 -7.32 13.89
N ALA A 143 -6.99 -6.25 13.44
CA ALA A 143 -7.39 -5.14 14.30
C ALA A 143 -8.59 -5.48 15.20
N LEU A 144 -9.53 -6.30 14.71
CA LEU A 144 -10.73 -6.71 15.45
C LEU A 144 -10.45 -7.73 16.55
N GLN A 145 -9.60 -8.73 16.30
CA GLN A 145 -9.41 -9.87 17.20
C GLN A 145 -8.91 -9.49 18.61
N PRO A 146 -7.91 -8.60 18.78
CA PRO A 146 -7.43 -8.19 20.10
C PRO A 146 -8.50 -7.41 20.87
N THR A 147 -9.25 -6.55 20.18
CA THR A 147 -10.35 -5.76 20.77
C THR A 147 -11.42 -6.67 21.36
N TYR A 148 -11.80 -7.72 20.64
CA TYR A 148 -12.76 -8.72 21.14
C TYR A 148 -12.24 -9.44 22.40
N ASN A 149 -10.96 -9.83 22.41
CA ASN A 149 -10.34 -10.48 23.57
C ASN A 149 -10.24 -9.54 24.78
N GLU A 150 -9.86 -8.27 24.57
CA GLU A 150 -9.80 -7.25 25.61
C GLU A 150 -11.19 -6.95 26.20
N TYR A 151 -12.22 -6.84 25.34
CA TYR A 151 -13.60 -6.62 25.78
C TYR A 151 -14.11 -7.78 26.64
N ASN A 152 -13.91 -9.03 26.19
CA ASN A 152 -14.25 -10.22 26.96
C ASN A 152 -13.49 -10.30 28.29
N GLY A 153 -12.19 -10.00 28.30
CA GLY A 153 -11.39 -9.99 29.52
C GLY A 153 -11.82 -8.88 30.50
N ALA A 154 -12.22 -7.72 29.99
CA ALA A 154 -12.74 -6.62 30.79
C ALA A 154 -14.08 -6.97 31.44
N LEU A 155 -15.01 -7.56 30.68
CA LEU A 155 -16.28 -8.06 31.20
C LEU A 155 -16.10 -9.17 32.25
N GLN A 156 -15.20 -10.13 32.01
CA GLN A 156 -14.90 -11.19 32.99
C GLN A 156 -14.30 -10.63 34.29
N SER A 157 -13.39 -9.65 34.19
CA SER A 157 -12.79 -9.00 35.36
C SER A 157 -13.84 -8.21 36.15
N PHE A 158 -14.75 -7.54 35.45
CA PHE A 158 -15.84 -6.79 36.06
C PHE A 158 -16.82 -7.70 36.82
N ALA A 159 -17.26 -8.81 36.21
CA ALA A 159 -18.13 -9.78 36.84
C ALA A 159 -17.51 -10.43 38.10
N GLN A 160 -16.20 -10.65 38.11
CA GLN A 160 -15.48 -11.14 39.29
C GLN A 160 -15.40 -10.09 40.42
N ALA A 161 -15.28 -8.82 40.07
CA ALA A 161 -15.22 -7.72 41.03
C ALA A 161 -16.59 -7.35 41.62
N MET A 162 -17.68 -7.61 40.89
CA MET A 162 -19.05 -7.34 41.32
C MET A 162 -19.96 -8.58 41.14
N PRO A 163 -19.83 -9.59 42.02
CA PRO A 163 -20.57 -10.86 41.89
C PRO A 163 -22.08 -10.76 42.10
N ASN A 164 -22.55 -9.65 42.70
CA ASN A 164 -23.97 -9.35 42.93
C ASN A 164 -24.44 -8.16 42.07
N PHE A 165 -23.84 -7.97 40.89
CA PHE A 165 -24.27 -6.92 39.97
C PHE A 165 -25.54 -7.38 39.24
N ASP A 166 -26.64 -6.67 39.48
CA ASP A 166 -27.98 -7.11 39.09
C ASP A 166 -28.38 -6.76 37.63
N LYS A 167 -27.49 -6.15 36.84
CA LYS A 167 -27.73 -5.84 35.42
C LYS A 167 -27.07 -6.86 34.50
N GLU A 168 -27.73 -7.21 33.39
CA GLU A 168 -27.14 -8.12 32.40
C GLU A 168 -25.96 -7.44 31.68
N PRO A 169 -24.91 -8.19 31.28
CA PRO A 169 -23.76 -7.65 30.54
C PRO A 169 -24.13 -6.91 29.24
N ASP A 170 -25.27 -7.23 28.63
CA ASP A 170 -25.79 -6.57 27.44
C ASP A 170 -26.40 -5.18 27.74
N ASP A 171 -26.95 -4.97 28.94
CA ASP A 171 -27.43 -3.65 29.41
C ASP A 171 -26.27 -2.67 29.64
N LEU A 172 -25.10 -3.21 29.97
CA LEU A 172 -23.87 -2.46 30.10
C LEU A 172 -23.40 -1.95 28.73
N ALA A 173 -23.38 -2.80 27.70
CA ALA A 173 -22.84 -2.49 26.38
C ALA A 173 -23.44 -1.20 25.74
N GLY A 174 -24.73 -0.93 25.96
CA GLY A 174 -25.39 0.29 25.47
C GLY A 174 -24.88 1.60 26.09
N GLU A 175 -24.38 1.57 27.33
CA GLU A 175 -23.84 2.76 28.03
C GLU A 175 -22.39 3.08 27.63
N PHE A 176 -21.63 2.13 27.07
CA PHE A 176 -20.23 2.34 26.65
C PHE A 176 -20.07 2.80 25.19
N VAL A 177 -21.14 2.78 24.39
CA VAL A 177 -21.12 3.14 22.95
C VAL A 177 -21.07 4.66 22.71
N GLN A 178 -21.06 5.50 23.76
CA GLN A 178 -20.69 6.92 23.63
C GLN A 178 -19.17 7.16 23.62
N ALA A 179 -18.37 6.16 23.26
CA ALA A 179 -17.01 6.41 22.81
C ALA A 179 -17.10 7.20 21.50
N GLY A 180 -17.07 8.53 21.61
CA GLY A 180 -17.03 9.43 20.48
C GLY A 180 -16.07 8.88 19.45
N THR A 181 -16.52 8.80 18.19
CA THR A 181 -15.68 8.42 17.06
C THR A 181 -14.32 9.07 17.25
N PRO A 182 -13.23 8.30 17.44
CA PRO A 182 -11.90 8.86 17.35
C PRO A 182 -11.77 9.37 15.93
N GLN A 183 -12.09 10.66 15.76
CA GLN A 183 -11.82 11.38 14.53
C GLN A 183 -10.30 11.24 14.36
N PRO A 184 -9.82 10.76 13.21
CA PRO A 184 -8.41 10.82 12.88
C PRO A 184 -7.98 12.28 12.61
N GLU A 185 -8.46 13.25 13.40
CA GLU A 185 -8.13 14.67 13.30
C GLU A 185 -6.96 15.06 14.23
N GLY A 186 -6.21 14.07 14.71
CA GLY A 186 -4.97 14.29 15.45
C GLY A 186 -3.83 14.79 14.56
N GLU A 187 -2.84 15.46 15.16
CA GLU A 187 -1.63 15.94 14.48
C GLU A 187 -0.92 14.85 13.67
N ALA A 188 -0.94 13.60 14.16
CA ALA A 188 -0.36 12.44 13.48
C ALA A 188 -1.01 12.14 12.12
N ALA A 189 -2.34 12.25 12.00
CA ALA A 189 -3.05 12.02 10.75
C ALA A 189 -2.83 13.16 9.75
N LYS A 190 -2.74 14.41 10.25
CA LYS A 190 -2.34 15.57 9.43
C LYS A 190 -0.91 15.40 8.92
N ALA A 191 0.02 15.00 9.77
CA ALA A 191 1.40 14.73 9.40
C ALA A 191 1.51 13.61 8.34
N LEU A 192 0.74 12.53 8.49
CA LEU A 192 0.64 11.47 7.48
C LEU A 192 0.13 12.02 6.14
N ALA A 193 -0.98 12.76 6.14
CA ALA A 193 -1.54 13.33 4.93
C ALA A 193 -0.56 14.27 4.22
N THR A 194 0.14 15.13 4.97
CA THR A 194 1.17 16.03 4.43
C THR A 194 2.35 15.26 3.84
N ALA A 195 2.85 14.22 4.52
CA ALA A 195 3.95 13.41 4.03
C ALA A 195 3.58 12.66 2.74
N LEU A 196 2.36 12.09 2.67
CA LEU A 196 1.85 11.44 1.48
C LEU A 196 1.69 12.43 0.32
N GLN A 197 1.17 13.63 0.58
CA GLN A 197 1.04 14.66 -0.45
C GLN A 197 2.42 15.09 -0.99
N ALA A 198 3.40 15.31 -0.11
CA ALA A 198 4.75 15.64 -0.53
C ALA A 198 5.39 14.54 -1.40
N ALA A 199 5.16 13.26 -1.08
CA ALA A 199 5.61 12.14 -1.89
C ALA A 199 4.96 12.13 -3.28
N ARG A 200 3.64 12.38 -3.36
CA ARG A 200 2.89 12.51 -4.62
C ARG A 200 3.41 13.66 -5.47
N ASP A 201 3.62 14.83 -4.88
CA ASP A 201 4.08 16.02 -5.58
C ASP A 201 5.50 15.81 -6.14
N LYS A 202 6.38 15.16 -5.37
CA LYS A 202 7.73 14.78 -5.83
C LYS A 202 7.65 13.82 -7.01
N TYR A 203 6.85 12.76 -6.93
CA TYR A 203 6.68 11.82 -8.03
C TYR A 203 6.12 12.51 -9.28
N ALA A 204 5.10 13.35 -9.14
CA ALA A 204 4.51 14.10 -10.24
C ALA A 204 5.51 15.05 -10.93
N ALA A 205 6.39 15.68 -10.15
CA ALA A 205 7.46 16.52 -10.69
C ALA A 205 8.46 15.70 -11.53
N VAL A 206 8.89 14.54 -11.03
CA VAL A 206 9.79 13.63 -11.75
C VAL A 206 9.14 13.12 -13.04
N VAL A 207 7.85 12.74 -12.99
CA VAL A 207 7.10 12.32 -14.18
C VAL A 207 7.12 13.41 -15.26
N LYS A 208 6.83 14.66 -14.86
CA LYS A 208 6.81 15.79 -15.79
C LYS A 208 8.17 16.04 -16.43
N GLU A 209 9.25 15.98 -15.64
CA GLU A 209 10.61 16.19 -16.13
C GLU A 209 11.08 15.05 -17.05
N ALA A 210 10.80 13.80 -16.67
CA ALA A 210 11.10 12.62 -17.48
C ALA A 210 10.35 12.68 -18.81
N ASP A 211 9.05 13.01 -18.80
CA ASP A 211 8.22 13.17 -20.00
C ASP A 211 8.81 14.25 -20.93
N ALA A 212 9.20 15.41 -20.38
CA ALA A 212 9.83 16.48 -21.16
C ALA A 212 11.15 16.04 -21.81
N THR A 213 12.00 15.35 -21.03
CA THR A 213 13.30 14.82 -21.49
C THR A 213 13.12 13.79 -22.59
N TRP A 214 12.19 12.86 -22.42
CA TRP A 214 11.86 11.85 -23.42
C TRP A 214 11.32 12.51 -24.71
N GLN A 215 10.40 13.46 -24.60
CA GLN A 215 9.87 14.18 -25.76
C GLN A 215 10.95 14.96 -26.52
N GLN A 216 11.91 15.56 -25.80
CA GLN A 216 13.02 16.27 -26.42
C GLN A 216 13.96 15.30 -27.15
N ALA A 217 14.33 14.18 -26.52
CA ALA A 217 15.16 13.14 -27.13
C ALA A 217 14.51 12.56 -28.39
N THR A 218 13.21 12.27 -28.31
CA THR A 218 12.42 11.75 -29.44
C THR A 218 12.37 12.74 -30.60
N ARG A 219 12.07 14.01 -30.33
CA ARG A 219 12.09 15.07 -31.36
C ARG A 219 13.46 15.19 -32.02
N LYS A 220 14.54 15.15 -31.24
CA LYS A 220 15.91 15.24 -31.76
C LYS A 220 16.27 14.05 -32.67
N ALA A 221 15.93 12.83 -32.25
CA ALA A 221 16.22 11.63 -33.04
C ALA A 221 15.42 11.60 -34.35
N ILE A 222 14.14 11.97 -34.31
CA ILE A 222 13.29 12.07 -35.51
C ILE A 222 13.81 13.14 -36.46
N GLN A 223 14.20 14.30 -35.95
CA GLN A 223 14.76 15.39 -36.77
C GLN A 223 16.08 14.96 -37.43
N ALA A 224 16.98 14.32 -36.68
CA ALA A 224 18.24 13.83 -37.24
C ALA A 224 18.04 12.73 -38.31
N LEU A 225 17.05 11.87 -38.14
CA LEU A 225 16.65 10.88 -39.15
C LEU A 225 16.12 11.58 -40.42
N ARG A 226 15.25 12.58 -40.25
CA ARG A 226 14.69 13.38 -41.35
C ARG A 226 15.78 14.13 -42.13
N ASP A 227 16.77 14.67 -41.42
CA ASP A 227 17.89 15.40 -41.99
C ASP A 227 18.98 14.47 -42.56
N LYS A 228 18.74 13.15 -42.54
CA LYS A 228 19.68 12.10 -42.98
C LYS A 228 21.04 12.14 -42.26
N GLN A 229 21.08 12.73 -41.08
CA GLN A 229 22.26 12.77 -40.21
C GLN A 229 22.43 11.47 -39.41
N LEU A 230 21.38 10.65 -39.35
CA LEU A 230 21.35 9.37 -38.66
C LEU A 230 20.82 8.28 -39.59
N ALA A 231 21.48 7.12 -39.57
CA ALA A 231 20.93 5.90 -40.15
C ALA A 231 19.70 5.42 -39.34
N GLU A 232 18.77 4.75 -40.01
CA GLU A 232 17.50 4.28 -39.43
C GLU A 232 17.70 3.44 -38.16
N GLU A 233 18.63 2.49 -38.20
CA GLU A 233 18.94 1.61 -37.06
C GLU A 233 19.47 2.40 -35.85
N LEU A 234 20.27 3.43 -36.12
CA LEU A 234 20.85 4.26 -35.06
C LEU A 234 19.77 5.17 -34.44
N ALA A 235 18.83 5.69 -35.24
CA ALA A 235 17.70 6.48 -34.74
C ALA A 235 16.76 5.61 -33.89
N ALA A 236 16.44 4.40 -34.36
CA ALA A 236 15.66 3.42 -33.60
C ALA A 236 16.35 3.06 -32.27
N SER A 237 17.66 2.86 -32.28
CA SER A 237 18.46 2.58 -31.08
C SER A 237 18.43 3.75 -30.07
N GLN A 238 18.57 4.99 -30.55
CA GLN A 238 18.49 6.19 -29.70
C GLN A 238 17.11 6.34 -29.06
N LEU A 239 16.03 6.13 -29.82
CA LEU A 239 14.67 6.19 -29.29
C LEU A 239 14.41 5.10 -28.24
N ARG A 240 14.86 3.86 -28.48
CA ARG A 240 14.79 2.78 -27.48
C ARG A 240 15.61 3.09 -26.22
N ARG A 241 16.76 3.75 -26.35
CA ARG A 241 17.57 4.17 -25.20
C ARG A 241 16.87 5.28 -24.41
N ALA A 242 16.31 6.29 -25.09
CA ALA A 242 15.53 7.34 -24.45
C ALA A 242 14.33 6.76 -23.70
N ASN A 243 13.63 5.79 -24.30
CA ASN A 243 12.51 5.11 -23.65
C ASN A 243 12.95 4.32 -22.41
N ARG A 244 14.08 3.59 -22.48
CA ARG A 244 14.62 2.88 -21.31
C ARG A 244 14.99 3.80 -20.16
N VAL A 245 15.67 4.92 -20.45
CA VAL A 245 16.01 5.92 -19.43
C VAL A 245 14.75 6.47 -18.79
N TRP A 246 13.74 6.83 -19.60
CA TRP A 246 12.45 7.30 -19.11
C TRP A 246 11.77 6.29 -18.17
N ILE A 247 11.66 5.01 -18.57
CA ILE A 247 11.09 3.95 -17.71
C ILE A 247 11.85 3.85 -16.39
N THR A 248 13.18 3.74 -16.44
CA THR A 248 14.01 3.57 -15.24
C THR A 248 13.82 4.73 -14.27
N THR A 249 13.86 5.98 -14.77
CA THR A 249 13.62 7.17 -13.94
C THR A 249 12.24 7.15 -13.28
N LEU A 250 11.20 6.73 -14.00
CA LEU A 250 9.85 6.66 -13.43
C LEU A 250 9.69 5.52 -12.41
N MET A 251 10.32 4.37 -12.65
CA MET A 251 10.32 3.25 -11.72
C MET A 251 11.03 3.62 -10.41
N ASP A 252 12.21 4.24 -10.50
CA ASP A 252 12.97 4.69 -9.32
C ASP A 252 12.15 5.69 -8.50
N ALA A 253 11.47 6.64 -9.16
CA ALA A 253 10.60 7.61 -8.49
C ALA A 253 9.37 6.96 -7.83
N LEU A 254 8.78 5.95 -8.46
CA LEU A 254 7.65 5.20 -7.90
C LEU A 254 8.09 4.40 -6.67
N ASP A 255 9.28 3.80 -6.71
CA ASP A 255 9.86 3.09 -5.55
C ASP A 255 10.19 4.03 -4.40
N GLU A 256 10.71 5.23 -4.69
CA GLU A 256 10.89 6.27 -3.66
C GLU A 256 9.56 6.68 -3.02
N MET A 257 8.50 6.89 -3.82
CA MET A 257 7.17 7.20 -3.30
C MET A 257 6.65 6.06 -2.41
N ARG A 258 6.84 4.81 -2.81
CA ARG A 258 6.47 3.62 -2.02
C ARG A 258 7.21 3.57 -0.68
N ILE A 259 8.51 3.86 -0.67
CA ILE A 259 9.32 3.91 0.56
C ILE A 259 8.84 5.05 1.49
N ALA A 260 8.61 6.24 0.93
CA ALA A 260 8.14 7.41 1.68
C ALA A 260 6.77 7.14 2.33
N SER A 261 5.81 6.61 1.56
CA SER A 261 4.47 6.29 2.06
C SER A 261 4.50 5.24 3.17
N ARG A 262 5.31 4.18 3.02
CA ARG A 262 5.49 3.17 4.08
C ARG A 262 6.14 3.74 5.34
N THR A 263 7.07 4.67 5.19
CA THR A 263 7.74 5.32 6.32
C THR A 263 6.75 6.21 7.09
N ALA A 264 5.96 7.00 6.37
CA ALA A 264 4.92 7.84 6.96
C ALA A 264 3.86 7.01 7.69
N LEU A 265 3.42 5.89 7.11
CA LEU A 265 2.49 4.96 7.75
C LEU A 265 3.04 4.37 9.05
N ARG A 266 4.33 3.97 9.08
CA ARG A 266 4.96 3.47 10.32
C ARG A 266 5.01 4.54 11.40
N GLN A 267 5.35 5.77 11.03
CA GLN A 267 5.36 6.90 11.97
C GLN A 267 3.97 7.17 12.55
N TYR A 268 2.94 7.13 11.70
CA TYR A 268 1.55 7.23 12.14
C TYR A 268 1.17 6.10 13.09
N GLN A 269 1.55 4.85 12.79
CA GLN A 269 1.29 3.70 13.65
C GLN A 269 1.91 3.87 15.06
N PHE A 270 3.14 4.37 15.16
CA PHE A 270 3.76 4.63 16.46
C PHE A 270 3.11 5.78 17.22
N ALA A 271 2.62 6.81 16.52
CA ALA A 271 1.98 7.96 17.15
C ALA A 271 0.51 7.72 17.54
N ALA A 272 -0.17 6.75 16.92
CA ALA A 272 -1.60 6.49 17.10
C ALA A 272 -1.93 5.44 18.18
N VAL A 273 -0.92 4.78 18.79
CA VAL A 273 -1.13 3.85 19.90
C VAL A 273 -0.94 4.61 21.22
N PRO A 274 -2.01 4.95 21.95
CA PRO A 274 -1.87 5.46 23.31
C PRO A 274 -1.34 4.36 24.24
N ASP A 275 -0.34 4.70 25.06
CA ASP A 275 0.20 3.87 26.14
C ASP A 275 -0.89 3.45 27.16
#